data_AF-A0A8H3KLZ4-F1
#
_entry.id   AF-A0A8H3KLZ4-F1
#
_cell.length_a   1.000
_cell.length_b   1.000
_cell.length_c   1.000
_cell.angle_alpha   90.00
_cell.angle_beta   90.00
_cell.angle_gamma   90.00
#
_symmetry.space_group_name_H-M   'P 1'
#
loop_
_entity.id
_entity.type
_entity.pdbx_description
1 polymer ?
#
loop_
_entity_poly.entity_id
_entity_poly.type
_entity_poly.pdbx_seq_one_letter_code
_entity_poly.pdbx_strand_id
1 'polypeptide(L)'
;MGCSSSTPVGDDTRAPRPAKQNVDPEKLEIPEVTWERDEGWSHWICAKEQQLINSGRQNELPWLYQELMFNGARAYLAIRYPECDRNGTIEDMGDCHICMGAGACSGNEKCKSPTKTYLVLDASFTGIVHSLALVVAKPPQKPTDDQQPWLVPGSELESDEIAGAKHTVLQRLALMRADSINLKHTLINIFIGADLITCRFDASAKPPTINPCKEVWPKLLIETLNSMQKDTKKAPNAFRGLFAPCWFRQTVRAATNGFEGSTVWDEGPLPFKLPNGSMYHEPTRILVTRVYENMTERVEEIPFTATPPPFPGDDESESVTLVRKADPTKEPGGIVRIALIIGISKSIVWPKLGDYIKTSTMRAGERAAMEYATTLYAKGVLERCTIRVYMGTDETVFKFVGDPKSLFPEVRALPGPHDLAIQSDPTTQDPVMDGSLEKDFNLKVSLLPKQDLMGSESQFQAVKKYVAEKAKTKLPDELRAQLIMVAHMTAQMFLTTNFPECEVSDEGPFPVVQPDGTMTLDLDTRLMVARDDKQEVVAAMNIVPYPGPEASLFGDKNWLDTPEMKEADDRLLRLLKKWYAEGKVSKVDCMAQTMMVKDATIYKFVDGERFEDYSEERMKQFTWG
;
A
#
# COMPACT_ATOMS: atom_id res chain seq x y z
N MET A 1 -7.33 24.95 56.52
CA MET A 1 -8.77 25.29 56.47
C MET A 1 -9.07 25.89 55.10
N GLY A 2 -10.04 25.34 54.37
CA GLY A 2 -10.85 26.07 53.38
C GLY A 2 -10.43 26.01 51.90
N CYS A 3 -11.15 25.19 51.13
CA CYS A 3 -11.19 25.14 49.66
C CYS A 3 -12.13 26.21 49.05
N SER A 4 -11.92 26.54 47.76
CA SER A 4 -12.95 26.83 46.74
C SER A 4 -12.27 26.78 45.35
N SER A 5 -12.40 25.72 44.54
CA SER A 5 -13.50 25.29 43.65
C SER A 5 -13.86 26.28 42.54
N SER A 6 -13.27 26.08 41.35
CA SER A 6 -13.82 26.55 40.07
C SER A 6 -14.31 25.32 39.29
N THR A 7 -15.63 25.21 39.12
CA THR A 7 -16.30 24.21 38.29
C THR A 7 -16.04 24.45 36.80
N PRO A 8 -15.74 23.42 35.99
CA PRO A 8 -15.86 23.50 34.54
C PRO A 8 -17.31 23.24 34.10
N VAL A 9 -17.76 24.04 33.13
CA VAL A 9 -19.06 23.98 32.49
C VAL A 9 -19.02 22.94 31.36
N GLY A 10 -20.01 22.04 31.33
CA GLY A 10 -20.38 21.29 30.12
C GLY A 10 -20.21 19.76 30.17
N ASP A 11 -20.84 19.09 31.13
CA ASP A 11 -21.07 17.63 31.08
C ASP A 11 -22.12 17.31 30.00
N ASP A 12 -21.70 16.72 28.87
CA ASP A 12 -22.61 16.04 27.95
C ASP A 12 -23.02 14.69 28.58
N THR A 13 -24.26 14.61 29.05
CA THR A 13 -24.80 13.49 29.85
C THR A 13 -25.01 12.19 29.06
N ARG A 14 -24.59 12.13 27.79
CA ARG A 14 -24.72 10.95 26.92
C ARG A 14 -23.39 10.25 26.57
N ALA A 15 -22.25 10.75 27.02
CA ALA A 15 -20.99 10.03 26.90
C ALA A 15 -20.92 8.90 27.95
N PRO A 16 -20.67 7.63 27.57
CA PRO A 16 -20.40 6.58 28.54
C PRO A 16 -19.12 6.95 29.30
N ARG A 17 -19.25 7.27 30.59
CA ARG A 17 -18.10 7.39 31.49
C ARG A 17 -17.53 5.99 31.68
N PRO A 18 -16.23 5.73 31.46
CA PRO A 18 -15.64 4.45 31.82
C PRO A 18 -15.83 4.25 33.32
N ALA A 19 -16.53 3.19 33.70
CA ALA A 19 -16.62 2.77 35.09
C ALA A 19 -15.19 2.45 35.53
N LYS A 20 -14.63 3.22 36.47
CA LYS A 20 -13.39 2.85 37.15
C LYS A 20 -13.65 1.58 37.94
N GLN A 21 -13.48 0.43 37.30
CA GLN A 21 -13.27 -0.81 38.01
C GLN A 21 -11.86 -0.71 38.59
N ASN A 22 -11.75 -0.58 39.91
CA ASN A 22 -10.46 -0.77 40.58
C ASN A 22 -10.14 -2.26 40.46
N VAL A 23 -9.46 -2.62 39.37
CA VAL A 23 -8.94 -3.97 39.16
C VAL A 23 -7.80 -4.17 40.17
N ASP A 24 -7.95 -5.19 41.01
CA ASP A 24 -6.92 -5.60 41.96
C ASP A 24 -5.70 -6.14 41.18
N PRO A 25 -4.53 -5.47 41.21
CA PRO A 25 -3.36 -5.88 40.45
C PRO A 25 -2.88 -7.30 40.79
N GLU A 26 -3.16 -7.78 42.01
CA GLU A 26 -2.79 -9.13 42.47
C GLU A 26 -3.64 -10.24 41.87
N LYS A 27 -4.74 -9.90 41.16
CA LYS A 27 -5.64 -10.86 40.50
C LYS A 27 -5.59 -10.79 38.97
N LEU A 28 -4.61 -10.08 38.42
CA LEU A 28 -4.43 -9.97 36.97
C LEU A 28 -3.90 -11.28 36.39
N GLU A 29 -4.67 -11.91 35.52
CA GLU A 29 -4.23 -13.06 34.76
C GLU A 29 -3.31 -12.60 33.62
N ILE A 30 -2.01 -12.83 33.79
CA ILE A 30 -0.99 -12.55 32.77
C ILE A 30 -0.70 -13.86 32.00
N PRO A 31 -0.98 -13.91 30.69
CA PRO A 31 -0.69 -15.08 29.89
C PRO A 31 0.82 -15.34 29.76
N GLU A 32 1.20 -16.61 29.68
CA GLU A 32 2.56 -16.99 29.27
C GLU A 32 2.76 -16.64 27.80
N VAL A 33 3.90 -16.03 27.47
CA VAL A 33 4.22 -15.56 26.11
C VAL A 33 5.59 -16.05 25.68
N THR A 34 5.71 -16.34 24.38
CA THR A 34 6.99 -16.70 23.73
C THR A 34 7.55 -15.49 23.01
N TRP A 35 8.76 -15.06 23.37
CA TRP A 35 9.45 -13.94 22.74
C TRP A 35 10.33 -14.41 21.59
N GLU A 36 10.23 -13.74 20.45
CA GLU A 36 11.05 -14.00 19.28
C GLU A 36 11.73 -12.71 18.84
N ARG A 37 12.93 -12.81 18.25
CA ARG A 37 13.73 -11.67 17.82
C ARG A 37 13.49 -11.37 16.33
N ASP A 38 13.22 -10.12 16.00
CA ASP A 38 13.08 -9.63 14.62
C ASP A 38 14.45 -9.15 14.11
N GLU A 39 15.06 -9.93 13.21
CA GLU A 39 16.34 -9.58 12.59
C GLU A 39 16.23 -8.44 11.56
N GLY A 40 15.03 -8.19 11.02
CA GLY A 40 14.79 -7.13 10.05
C GLY A 40 15.05 -5.74 10.65
N TRP A 41 14.66 -5.54 11.92
CA TRP A 41 15.02 -4.32 12.65
C TRP A 41 16.53 -4.16 12.81
N SER A 42 17.22 -5.23 13.23
CA SER A 42 18.68 -5.23 13.38
C SER A 42 19.38 -4.84 12.08
N HIS A 43 18.98 -5.43 10.95
CA HIS A 43 19.51 -5.08 9.65
C HIS A 43 19.28 -3.61 9.31
N TRP A 44 18.07 -3.10 9.55
CA TRP A 44 17.73 -1.72 9.23
C TRP A 44 18.54 -0.71 10.06
N ILE A 45 18.60 -0.88 11.38
CA ILE A 45 19.27 0.08 12.26
C ILE A 45 20.80 0.02 12.13
N CYS A 46 21.38 -1.18 11.96
CA CYS A 46 22.81 -1.33 11.70
C CYS A 46 23.20 -0.76 10.32
N ALA A 47 22.34 -0.87 9.30
CA ALA A 47 22.59 -0.21 8.02
C ALA A 47 22.64 1.32 8.14
N LYS A 48 21.82 1.91 9.03
CA LYS A 48 21.88 3.35 9.33
C LYS A 48 23.17 3.75 10.02
N GLU A 49 23.67 2.95 10.95
CA GLU A 49 25.00 3.17 11.53
C GLU A 49 26.09 3.06 10.46
N GLN A 50 26.04 2.06 9.58
CA GLN A 50 27.05 1.90 8.53
C GLN A 50 27.08 3.11 7.58
N GLN A 51 25.94 3.74 7.31
CA GLN A 51 25.89 5.01 6.55
C GLN A 51 26.62 6.16 7.27
N LEU A 52 26.52 6.24 8.60
CA LEU A 52 27.26 7.23 9.40
C LEU A 52 28.77 6.92 9.42
N ILE A 53 29.15 5.65 9.52
CA ILE A 53 30.55 5.22 9.43
C ILE A 53 31.14 5.62 8.07
N ASN A 54 30.47 5.26 6.98
CA ASN A 54 30.93 5.52 5.62
C ASN A 54 31.04 7.03 5.30
N SER A 55 30.24 7.86 5.97
CA SER A 55 30.26 9.33 5.82
C SER A 55 31.19 10.03 6.82
N GLY A 56 31.92 9.30 7.66
CA GLY A 56 32.81 9.86 8.68
C GLY A 56 32.08 10.55 9.85
N ARG A 57 30.78 10.30 10.00
CA ARG A 57 29.89 10.92 10.99
C ARG A 57 29.47 9.96 12.09
N GLN A 58 30.21 8.87 12.32
CA GLN A 58 29.87 7.85 13.32
C GLN A 58 29.72 8.42 14.74
N ASN A 59 30.57 9.38 15.11
CA ASN A 59 30.48 10.07 16.39
C ASN A 59 29.17 10.87 16.57
N GLU A 60 28.35 11.02 15.51
CA GLU A 60 27.02 11.63 15.59
C GLU A 60 25.93 10.72 16.14
N LEU A 61 26.16 9.41 16.13
CA LEU A 61 25.16 8.43 16.51
C LEU A 61 24.62 8.64 17.93
N PRO A 62 25.42 8.89 18.99
CA PRO A 62 24.90 8.98 20.36
C PRO A 62 23.89 10.09 20.57
N TRP A 63 24.09 11.25 19.94
CA TRP A 63 23.20 12.40 20.08
C TRP A 63 21.92 12.24 19.25
N LEU A 64 21.98 11.51 18.15
CA LEU A 64 20.83 11.22 17.27
C LEU A 64 20.07 9.95 17.67
N TYR A 65 20.66 9.11 18.52
CA TYR A 65 20.21 7.74 18.76
C TYR A 65 18.77 7.65 19.26
N GLN A 66 18.39 8.52 20.21
CA GLN A 66 17.04 8.53 20.77
C GLN A 66 16.00 8.85 19.69
N GLU A 67 16.25 9.87 18.88
CA GLU A 67 15.35 10.26 17.80
C GLU A 67 15.29 9.17 16.72
N LEU A 68 16.44 8.58 16.37
CA LEU A 68 16.53 7.46 15.42
C LEU A 68 15.68 6.26 15.88
N MET A 69 15.78 5.88 17.15
CA MET A 69 14.99 4.78 17.74
C MET A 69 13.49 5.10 17.72
N PHE A 70 13.11 6.30 18.16
CA PHE A 70 11.70 6.69 18.28
C PHE A 70 11.02 6.84 16.91
N ASN A 71 11.69 7.48 15.96
CA ASN A 71 11.18 7.65 14.59
C ASN A 71 11.24 6.33 13.81
N GLY A 72 12.31 5.55 13.99
CA GLY A 72 12.46 4.23 13.38
C GLY A 72 11.36 3.26 13.81
N ALA A 73 11.07 3.18 15.12
CA ALA A 73 9.99 2.33 15.63
C ALA A 73 8.60 2.76 15.10
N ARG A 74 8.33 4.08 15.04
CA ARG A 74 7.08 4.61 14.48
C ARG A 74 6.93 4.31 12.99
N ALA A 75 8.04 4.36 12.24
CA ALA A 75 8.08 3.99 10.82
C ALA A 75 7.88 2.48 10.62
N TYR A 76 8.52 1.65 11.45
CA TYR A 76 8.30 0.19 11.43
C TYR A 76 6.82 -0.15 11.64
N LEU A 77 6.16 0.49 12.62
CA LEU A 77 4.71 0.31 12.83
C LEU A 77 3.87 0.80 11.64
N ALA A 78 4.26 1.89 10.97
CA ALA A 78 3.56 2.39 9.80
C ALA A 78 3.67 1.43 8.61
N ILE A 79 4.82 0.79 8.41
CA ILE A 79 5.02 -0.24 7.38
C ILE A 79 4.14 -1.46 7.68
N ARG A 80 4.07 -1.87 8.95
CA ARG A 80 3.28 -3.04 9.38
C ARG A 80 1.76 -2.80 9.40
N TYR A 81 1.34 -1.56 9.65
CA TYR A 81 -0.05 -1.14 9.79
C TYR A 81 -0.36 0.13 8.97
N PRO A 82 -0.22 0.08 7.64
CA PRO A 82 -0.32 1.26 6.77
C PRO A 82 -1.74 1.85 6.75
N GLU A 83 -2.77 1.06 7.07
CA GLU A 83 -4.13 1.56 7.25
C GLU A 83 -4.30 2.36 8.54
N CYS A 84 -3.60 1.97 9.60
CA CYS A 84 -3.66 2.65 10.90
C CYS A 84 -2.87 3.96 10.87
N ASP A 85 -1.72 3.96 10.20
CA ASP A 85 -0.93 5.17 9.98
C ASP A 85 -1.72 6.26 9.24
N ARG A 86 -2.36 5.89 8.12
CA ARG A 86 -3.18 6.82 7.32
C ARG A 86 -4.34 7.44 8.09
N ASN A 87 -4.96 6.66 8.98
CA ASN A 87 -6.08 7.13 9.79
C ASN A 87 -5.63 7.78 11.11
N GLY A 88 -4.32 7.89 11.35
CA GLY A 88 -3.76 8.50 12.57
C GLY A 88 -4.02 7.68 13.83
N THR A 89 -4.24 6.37 13.72
CA THR A 89 -4.56 5.48 14.85
C THR A 89 -3.33 4.75 15.42
N ILE A 90 -2.13 5.19 15.03
CA ILE A 90 -0.88 4.85 15.72
C ILE A 90 -0.60 5.98 16.71
N GLU A 91 -1.04 5.78 17.94
CA GLU A 91 -1.01 6.79 18.99
C GLU A 91 0.32 6.76 19.76
N ASP A 92 0.89 7.95 19.98
CA ASP A 92 2.00 8.15 20.91
C ASP A 92 1.44 8.25 22.32
N MET A 93 1.73 7.24 23.15
CA MET A 93 1.30 7.18 24.54
C MET A 93 2.26 7.90 25.49
N GLY A 94 3.31 8.52 24.95
CA GLY A 94 4.35 9.20 25.69
C GLY A 94 5.35 8.25 26.37
N ASP A 95 6.10 8.82 27.30
CA ASP A 95 7.13 8.12 28.07
C ASP A 95 6.51 7.02 28.95
N CYS A 96 7.22 5.90 29.08
CA CYS A 96 6.76 4.78 29.90
C CYS A 96 7.79 4.44 30.97
N HIS A 97 7.36 4.46 32.23
CA HIS A 97 8.23 4.05 33.32
C HIS A 97 8.40 2.54 33.32
N ILE A 98 9.62 2.09 33.08
CA ILE A 98 10.01 0.69 33.15
C ILE A 98 10.61 0.43 34.52
N CYS A 99 10.05 -0.55 35.23
CA CYS A 99 10.63 -1.08 36.47
C CYS A 99 11.63 -2.17 36.13
N MET A 100 12.87 -2.00 36.58
CA MET A 100 13.96 -2.98 36.38
C MET A 100 13.80 -4.24 37.26
N GLY A 101 12.72 -4.33 38.05
CA GLY A 101 12.35 -5.48 38.87
C GLY A 101 10.84 -5.77 38.81
N ALA A 102 10.43 -6.96 39.25
CA ALA A 102 9.07 -7.50 39.10
C ALA A 102 8.02 -6.92 40.08
N GLY A 103 8.20 -5.70 40.58
CA GLY A 103 7.39 -5.08 41.62
C GLY A 103 7.18 -3.58 41.46
N ALA A 104 6.55 -2.93 42.45
CA ALA A 104 6.32 -1.49 42.43
C ALA A 104 7.65 -0.71 42.47
N CYS A 105 7.94 0.02 41.39
CA CYS A 105 9.16 0.83 41.23
C CYS A 105 9.43 1.75 42.44
N SER A 106 10.58 1.58 43.10
CA SER A 106 11.24 2.68 43.79
C SER A 106 11.97 3.60 42.80
N GLY A 107 12.36 4.82 43.20
CA GLY A 107 13.04 5.78 42.32
C GLY A 107 14.36 5.28 41.73
N ASN A 108 15.07 4.39 42.44
CA ASN A 108 16.37 3.84 42.02
C ASN A 108 16.24 2.64 41.08
N GLU A 109 15.07 1.99 41.04
CA GLU A 109 14.78 0.80 40.21
C GLU A 109 14.17 1.17 38.86
N LYS A 110 14.09 2.47 38.54
CA LYS A 110 13.59 2.95 37.26
C LYS A 110 14.68 2.86 36.20
N CYS A 111 14.30 2.39 35.01
CA CYS A 111 15.14 2.52 33.83
C CYS A 111 15.54 4.00 33.64
N LYS A 112 16.85 4.23 33.49
CA LYS A 112 17.41 5.58 33.30
C LYS A 112 17.44 6.00 31.83
N SER A 113 17.27 5.05 30.93
CA SER A 113 17.24 5.28 29.49
C SER A 113 15.89 5.90 29.09
N PRO A 114 15.87 6.84 28.12
CA PRO A 114 14.62 7.35 27.57
C PRO A 114 13.76 6.24 26.99
N THR A 115 12.45 6.32 27.21
CA THR A 115 11.48 5.33 26.72
C THR A 115 10.33 6.00 26.01
N LYS A 116 9.68 5.25 25.12
CA LYS A 116 8.48 5.73 24.42
C LYS A 116 7.54 4.60 24.11
N THR A 117 6.23 4.81 24.27
CA THR A 117 5.22 3.79 23.96
C THR A 117 4.34 4.23 22.80
N TYR A 118 4.12 3.31 21.85
CA TYR A 118 3.14 3.48 20.78
C TYR A 118 2.03 2.44 20.90
N LEU A 119 0.79 2.86 20.72
CA LEU A 119 -0.38 1.99 20.68
C LEU A 119 -0.97 2.02 19.26
N VAL A 120 -1.09 0.87 18.63
CA VAL A 120 -1.72 0.73 17.31
C VAL A 120 -3.16 0.30 17.50
N LEU A 121 -4.07 1.25 17.32
CA LEU A 121 -5.51 1.02 17.33
C LEU A 121 -6.01 0.74 15.91
N ASP A 122 -7.10 -0.02 15.82
CA ASP A 122 -7.70 -0.31 14.54
C ASP A 122 -8.18 0.96 13.82
N ALA A 123 -7.89 1.02 12.53
CA ALA A 123 -8.15 2.19 11.68
C ALA A 123 -9.64 2.59 11.57
N SER A 124 -10.55 1.72 12.03
CA SER A 124 -12.01 1.93 12.01
C SER A 124 -12.59 2.24 13.39
N PHE A 125 -11.74 2.42 14.42
CA PHE A 125 -12.13 2.72 15.80
C PHE A 125 -13.17 1.74 16.37
N THR A 126 -13.06 0.46 16.01
CA THR A 126 -13.89 -0.63 16.54
C THR A 126 -13.43 -1.11 17.92
N GLY A 127 -12.33 -0.54 18.45
CA GLY A 127 -11.81 -0.81 19.78
C GLY A 127 -10.88 -2.01 19.83
N ILE A 128 -10.30 -2.41 18.69
CA ILE A 128 -9.31 -3.49 18.60
C ILE A 128 -7.92 -2.89 18.69
N VAL A 129 -7.07 -3.44 19.56
CA VAL A 129 -5.65 -3.08 19.63
C VAL A 129 -4.84 -4.07 18.80
N HIS A 130 -4.20 -3.59 17.74
CA HIS A 130 -3.33 -4.41 16.91
C HIS A 130 -1.96 -4.63 17.54
N SER A 131 -1.39 -3.59 18.15
CA SER A 131 -0.07 -3.68 18.74
C SER A 131 0.17 -2.68 19.86
N LEU A 132 1.02 -3.06 20.82
CA LEU A 132 1.66 -2.17 21.77
C LEU A 132 3.18 -2.26 21.56
N ALA A 133 3.81 -1.14 21.25
CA ALA A 133 5.25 -1.05 21.07
C ALA A 133 5.88 -0.23 22.21
N LEU A 134 6.93 -0.75 22.83
CA LEU A 134 7.75 -0.04 23.80
C LEU A 134 9.16 0.11 23.25
N VAL A 135 9.63 1.35 23.17
CA VAL A 135 10.98 1.68 22.72
C VAL A 135 11.81 2.07 23.93
N VAL A 136 12.95 1.43 24.10
CA VAL A 136 13.98 1.75 25.11
C VAL A 136 15.20 2.28 24.37
N ALA A 137 15.36 3.60 24.34
CA ALA A 137 16.47 4.27 23.68
C ALA A 137 17.72 4.26 24.57
N LYS A 138 18.21 3.06 24.93
CA LYS A 138 19.47 2.87 25.66
C LYS A 138 20.63 3.25 24.75
N PRO A 139 21.38 4.34 25.01
CA PRO A 139 22.44 4.78 24.13
C PRO A 139 23.50 3.68 23.99
N PRO A 140 24.01 3.43 22.78
CA PRO A 140 25.02 2.40 22.59
C PRO A 140 26.34 2.79 23.28
N GLN A 141 27.07 1.79 23.76
CA GLN A 141 28.37 2.01 24.39
C GLN A 141 29.40 2.35 23.31
N LYS A 142 30.29 3.30 23.61
CA LYS A 142 31.39 3.64 22.69
C LYS A 142 32.27 2.38 22.51
N PRO A 143 32.51 1.94 21.27
CA PRO A 143 33.41 0.81 21.02
C PRO A 143 34.85 1.15 21.42
N THR A 144 35.62 0.13 21.77
CA THR A 144 37.05 0.25 22.13
C THR A 144 37.95 0.63 20.96
N ASP A 145 37.48 0.40 19.73
CA ASP A 145 38.13 0.78 18.47
C ASP A 145 37.14 1.63 17.66
N ASP A 146 37.59 2.78 17.14
CA ASP A 146 36.77 3.69 16.35
C ASP A 146 36.35 3.07 14.99
N GLN A 147 36.88 1.91 14.59
CA GLN A 147 36.41 1.15 13.42
C GLN A 147 35.30 0.13 13.71
N GLN A 148 34.98 -0.12 14.99
CA GLN A 148 33.92 -1.06 15.36
C GLN A 148 32.53 -0.38 15.38
N PRO A 149 31.44 -1.12 15.09
CA PRO A 149 30.10 -0.61 15.25
C PRO A 149 29.74 -0.45 16.73
N TRP A 150 29.00 0.61 17.04
CA TRP A 150 28.39 0.90 18.33
C TRP A 150 27.15 0.02 18.53
N LEU A 151 26.44 -0.34 17.47
CA LEU A 151 25.27 -1.20 17.51
C LEU A 151 25.65 -2.66 17.24
N VAL A 152 25.62 -3.47 18.30
CA VAL A 152 25.88 -4.91 18.23
C VAL A 152 24.57 -5.67 18.40
N PRO A 153 24.05 -6.33 17.35
CA PRO A 153 22.83 -7.13 17.43
C PRO A 153 22.96 -8.24 18.49
N GLY A 154 21.97 -8.35 19.38
CA GLY A 154 21.89 -9.36 20.42
C GLY A 154 22.50 -8.95 21.76
N SER A 155 23.24 -7.83 21.80
CA SER A 155 23.95 -7.39 23.01
C SER A 155 23.03 -7.01 24.17
N GLU A 156 21.80 -6.59 23.87
CA GLU A 156 20.85 -6.11 24.88
C GLU A 156 19.84 -7.19 25.34
N LEU A 157 19.83 -8.38 24.72
CA LEU A 157 18.80 -9.41 24.92
C LEU A 157 18.67 -9.91 26.37
N GLU A 158 19.78 -9.90 27.12
CA GLU A 158 19.88 -10.32 28.52
C GLU A 158 19.92 -9.14 29.50
N SER A 159 19.62 -7.91 29.03
CA SER A 159 19.66 -6.72 29.87
C SER A 159 18.49 -6.66 30.87
N ASP A 160 18.74 -6.07 32.04
CA ASP A 160 17.70 -5.77 33.03
C ASP A 160 16.61 -4.85 32.43
N GLU A 161 16.98 -3.99 31.47
CA GLU A 161 16.03 -3.13 30.76
C GLU A 161 15.01 -3.93 29.97
N ILE A 162 15.43 -5.00 29.27
CA ILE A 162 14.50 -5.90 28.58
C ILE A 162 13.63 -6.66 29.55
N ALA A 163 14.20 -7.20 30.64
CA ALA A 163 13.43 -7.93 31.63
C ALA A 163 12.32 -7.04 32.22
N GLY A 164 12.66 -5.81 32.58
CA GLY A 164 11.71 -4.80 33.02
C GLY A 164 10.69 -4.40 31.97
N ALA A 165 11.11 -4.22 30.71
CA ALA A 165 10.24 -3.87 29.59
C ALA A 165 9.18 -4.96 29.34
N LYS A 166 9.59 -6.24 29.30
CA LYS A 166 8.70 -7.40 29.15
C LYS A 166 7.62 -7.40 30.23
N HIS A 167 8.04 -7.26 31.50
CA HIS A 167 7.12 -7.23 32.63
C HIS A 167 6.13 -6.04 32.57
N THR A 168 6.65 -4.83 32.33
CA THR A 168 5.86 -3.60 32.27
C THR A 168 4.78 -3.67 31.19
N VAL A 169 5.13 -4.15 30.00
CA VAL A 169 4.20 -4.22 28.86
C VAL A 169 3.13 -5.28 29.09
N LEU A 170 3.49 -6.45 29.62
CA LEU A 170 2.54 -7.51 29.95
C LEU A 170 1.54 -7.07 31.01
N GLN A 171 2.00 -6.40 32.08
CA GLN A 171 1.11 -5.84 33.11
C GLN A 171 0.15 -4.80 32.52
N ARG A 172 0.66 -3.89 31.68
CA ARG A 172 -0.18 -2.85 31.05
C ARG A 172 -1.27 -3.46 30.18
N LEU A 173 -0.95 -4.49 29.40
CA LEU A 173 -1.93 -5.19 28.59
C LEU A 173 -2.92 -6.01 29.45
N ALA A 174 -2.47 -6.62 30.54
CA ALA A 174 -3.38 -7.30 31.47
C ALA A 174 -4.39 -6.32 32.11
N LEU A 175 -3.95 -5.11 32.50
CA LEU A 175 -4.84 -4.06 32.97
C LEU A 175 -5.84 -3.62 31.89
N MET A 176 -5.37 -3.38 30.67
CA MET A 176 -6.23 -3.05 29.53
C MET A 176 -7.25 -4.15 29.23
N ARG A 177 -6.85 -5.43 29.32
CA ARG A 177 -7.76 -6.58 29.18
C ARG A 177 -8.84 -6.57 30.27
N ALA A 178 -8.48 -6.27 31.51
CA ALA A 178 -9.43 -6.17 32.62
C ALA A 178 -10.43 -5.02 32.44
N ASP A 179 -10.00 -3.92 31.79
CA ASP A 179 -10.87 -2.83 31.34
C ASP A 179 -11.70 -3.18 30.09
N SER A 180 -11.77 -4.46 29.71
CA SER A 180 -12.53 -4.97 28.57
C SER A 180 -12.07 -4.46 27.20
N ILE A 181 -10.81 -4.04 27.07
CA ILE A 181 -10.22 -3.69 25.77
C ILE A 181 -9.95 -4.96 24.97
N ASN A 182 -10.28 -4.94 23.67
CA ASN A 182 -10.08 -6.09 22.81
C ASN A 182 -8.60 -6.25 22.43
N LEU A 183 -7.91 -7.05 23.22
CA LEU A 183 -6.50 -7.41 23.03
C LEU A 183 -6.29 -8.80 22.41
N LYS A 184 -7.35 -9.38 21.81
CA LYS A 184 -7.37 -10.79 21.41
C LYS A 184 -6.21 -11.12 20.46
N HIS A 185 -5.94 -10.25 19.48
CA HIS A 185 -4.93 -10.44 18.43
C HIS A 185 -3.73 -9.49 18.57
N THR A 186 -3.50 -8.95 19.78
CA THR A 186 -2.46 -7.91 20.00
C THR A 186 -1.04 -8.50 19.96
N LEU A 187 -0.18 -7.82 19.22
CA LEU A 187 1.27 -8.06 19.23
C LEU A 187 2.00 -7.08 20.13
N ILE A 188 2.99 -7.59 20.86
CA ILE A 188 3.90 -6.79 21.66
C ILE A 188 5.19 -6.62 20.88
N ASN A 189 5.69 -5.39 20.77
CA ASN A 189 6.99 -5.08 20.17
C ASN A 189 7.86 -4.34 21.21
N ILE A 190 9.07 -4.81 21.48
CA ILE A 190 10.03 -4.10 22.36
C ILE A 190 11.29 -3.82 21.56
N PHE A 191 11.60 -2.54 21.36
CA PHE A 191 12.79 -2.06 20.67
C PHE A 191 13.84 -1.63 21.70
N ILE A 192 15.08 -2.13 21.58
CA ILE A 192 16.19 -1.73 22.44
C ILE A 192 17.52 -2.02 21.75
N GLY A 193 18.45 -1.07 21.77
CA GLY A 193 19.72 -1.28 21.08
C GLY A 193 19.49 -1.53 19.58
N ALA A 194 20.21 -2.51 19.05
CA ALA A 194 20.03 -3.05 17.70
C ALA A 194 18.91 -4.11 17.60
N ASP A 195 18.14 -4.35 18.67
CA ASP A 195 17.23 -5.48 18.76
C ASP A 195 15.75 -5.06 18.82
N LEU A 196 14.91 -5.84 18.16
CA LEU A 196 13.46 -5.85 18.31
C LEU A 196 13.06 -7.25 18.77
N ILE A 197 12.34 -7.36 19.89
CA ILE A 197 11.69 -8.60 20.30
C ILE A 197 10.18 -8.47 20.21
N THR A 198 9.52 -9.52 19.73
CA THR A 198 8.09 -9.55 19.45
C THR A 198 7.45 -10.79 20.07
N CYS A 199 6.21 -10.65 20.54
CA CYS A 199 5.38 -11.81 20.92
C CYS A 199 3.89 -11.52 20.68
N ARG A 200 3.06 -12.58 20.70
CA ARG A 200 1.62 -12.42 20.85
C ARG A 200 1.30 -12.27 22.33
N PHE A 201 0.45 -11.30 22.68
CA PHE A 201 -0.03 -11.19 24.05
C PHE A 201 -0.85 -12.42 24.47
N ASP A 202 -1.60 -13.00 23.53
CA ASP A 202 -2.35 -14.24 23.75
C ASP A 202 -2.03 -15.25 22.65
N ALA A 203 -1.36 -16.34 22.98
CA ALA A 203 -0.97 -17.37 22.01
C ALA A 203 -2.03 -18.48 21.85
N SER A 204 -3.13 -18.44 22.60
CA SER A 204 -4.16 -19.48 22.54
C SER A 204 -4.83 -19.54 21.17
N ALA A 205 -5.16 -20.76 20.72
CA ALA A 205 -5.88 -20.97 19.47
C ALA A 205 -7.28 -20.35 19.57
N LYS A 206 -7.56 -19.35 18.74
CA LYS A 206 -8.78 -18.55 18.82
C LYS A 206 -9.26 -18.15 17.41
N PRO A 207 -10.58 -18.00 17.20
CA PRO A 207 -11.11 -17.57 15.91
C PRO A 207 -10.77 -16.09 15.65
N PRO A 208 -10.81 -15.63 14.39
CA PRO A 208 -10.68 -14.21 14.09
C PRO A 208 -11.78 -13.38 14.75
N THR A 209 -11.48 -12.13 15.06
CA THR A 209 -12.46 -11.11 15.46
C THR A 209 -13.05 -10.47 14.21
N ILE A 210 -14.39 -10.37 14.17
CA ILE A 210 -15.14 -9.67 13.13
C ILE A 210 -16.05 -8.64 13.80
N ASN A 211 -15.71 -7.36 13.68
CA ASN A 211 -16.45 -6.27 14.32
C ASN A 211 -17.15 -5.38 13.28
N PRO A 212 -18.45 -5.05 13.46
CA PRO A 212 -19.11 -4.07 12.61
C PRO A 212 -18.50 -2.68 12.81
N CYS A 213 -18.28 -1.98 11.71
CA CYS A 213 -17.77 -0.62 11.71
C CYS A 213 -18.94 0.37 11.69
N LYS A 214 -18.82 1.47 12.44
CA LYS A 214 -19.74 2.62 12.33
C LYS A 214 -19.26 3.57 11.24
N GLU A 215 -19.10 3.07 10.02
CA GLU A 215 -18.80 3.96 8.89
C GLU A 215 -20.08 4.70 8.48
N VAL A 216 -20.00 6.03 8.47
CA VAL A 216 -21.05 6.89 7.92
C VAL A 216 -20.75 7.09 6.44
N TRP A 217 -21.77 6.90 5.61
CA TRP A 217 -21.68 7.15 4.17
C TRP A 217 -21.06 8.52 3.89
N PRO A 218 -20.07 8.62 2.97
CA PRO A 218 -19.53 9.91 2.58
C PRO A 218 -20.66 10.82 2.09
N LYS A 219 -20.70 12.08 2.57
CA LYS A 219 -21.74 13.06 2.17
C LYS A 219 -21.87 13.17 0.65
N LEU A 220 -20.74 13.16 -0.06
CA LEU A 220 -20.68 13.20 -1.52
C LEU A 220 -21.43 12.04 -2.18
N LEU A 221 -21.36 10.84 -1.60
CA LEU A 221 -22.06 9.66 -2.11
C LEU A 221 -23.57 9.79 -1.88
N ILE A 222 -23.97 10.26 -0.70
CA ILE A 222 -25.38 10.56 -0.38
C ILE A 222 -25.94 11.62 -1.35
N GLU A 223 -25.19 12.69 -1.60
CA GLU A 223 -25.57 13.78 -2.50
C GLU A 223 -25.69 13.30 -3.95
N THR A 224 -24.74 12.48 -4.41
CA THR A 224 -24.75 11.88 -5.76
C THR A 224 -25.96 10.97 -5.94
N LEU A 225 -26.24 10.11 -4.96
CA LEU A 225 -27.42 9.24 -4.97
C LEU A 225 -28.73 10.03 -4.98
N ASN A 226 -28.80 11.12 -4.21
CA ASN A 226 -29.96 12.01 -4.19
C ASN A 226 -30.16 12.74 -5.52
N SER A 227 -29.08 13.16 -6.19
CA SER A 227 -29.15 13.79 -7.51
C SER A 227 -29.65 12.80 -8.56
N MET A 228 -29.04 11.61 -8.62
CA MET A 228 -29.45 10.57 -9.57
C MET A 228 -30.88 10.11 -9.35
N GLN A 229 -31.36 10.08 -8.11
CA GLN A 229 -32.76 9.80 -7.82
C GLN A 229 -33.70 10.87 -8.40
N LYS A 230 -33.31 12.15 -8.39
CA LYS A 230 -34.12 13.24 -8.98
C LYS A 230 -34.21 13.10 -10.50
N ASP A 231 -33.10 12.77 -11.17
CA ASP A 231 -33.09 12.65 -12.63
C ASP A 231 -33.74 11.36 -13.12
N THR A 232 -33.58 10.26 -12.38
CA THR A 232 -34.32 9.01 -12.62
C THR A 232 -35.83 9.24 -12.56
N LYS A 233 -36.33 10.06 -11.63
CA LYS A 233 -37.78 10.38 -11.55
C LYS A 233 -38.29 11.11 -12.80
N LYS A 234 -37.45 11.91 -13.46
CA LYS A 234 -37.82 12.65 -14.67
C LYS A 234 -37.84 11.76 -15.91
N ALA A 235 -36.94 10.77 -15.99
CA ALA A 235 -36.79 9.90 -17.15
C ALA A 235 -36.55 8.41 -16.76
N PRO A 236 -37.48 7.73 -16.08
CA PRO A 236 -37.24 6.43 -15.47
C PRO A 236 -36.84 5.33 -16.47
N ASN A 237 -37.32 5.42 -17.72
CA ASN A 237 -36.94 4.47 -18.77
C ASN A 237 -35.50 4.66 -19.26
N ALA A 238 -34.96 5.87 -19.21
CA ALA A 238 -33.59 6.16 -19.64
C ALA A 238 -32.55 5.62 -18.64
N PHE A 239 -32.93 5.44 -17.37
CA PHE A 239 -32.04 4.94 -16.30
C PHE A 239 -32.24 3.45 -15.98
N ARG A 240 -33.19 2.77 -16.65
CA ARG A 240 -33.49 1.36 -16.39
C ARG A 240 -32.26 0.50 -16.74
N GLY A 241 -31.84 -0.32 -15.78
CA GLY A 241 -30.69 -1.23 -15.95
C GLY A 241 -29.32 -0.57 -15.76
N LEU A 242 -29.26 0.73 -15.41
CA LEU A 242 -27.99 1.43 -15.18
C LEU A 242 -27.50 1.35 -13.73
N PHE A 243 -28.36 1.03 -12.77
CA PHE A 243 -27.97 0.97 -11.36
C PHE A 243 -26.85 -0.03 -11.09
N ALA A 244 -27.04 -1.31 -11.45
CA ALA A 244 -26.07 -2.37 -11.21
C ALA A 244 -24.68 -2.10 -11.80
N PRO A 245 -24.53 -1.70 -13.09
CA PRO A 245 -23.22 -1.42 -13.65
C PRO A 245 -22.55 -0.18 -13.01
N CYS A 246 -23.32 0.85 -12.67
CA CYS A 246 -22.79 2.03 -12.00
C CYS A 246 -22.33 1.72 -10.58
N TRP A 247 -23.11 0.93 -9.85
CA TRP A 247 -22.78 0.53 -8.49
C TRP A 247 -21.56 -0.38 -8.45
N PHE A 248 -21.46 -1.33 -9.38
CA PHE A 248 -20.26 -2.16 -9.55
C PHE A 248 -19.01 -1.30 -9.73
N ARG A 249 -19.06 -0.32 -10.63
CA ARG A 249 -17.95 0.63 -10.86
C ARG A 249 -17.57 1.38 -9.59
N GLN A 250 -18.55 1.92 -8.85
CA GLN A 250 -18.29 2.64 -7.61
C GLN A 250 -17.63 1.75 -6.55
N THR A 251 -18.09 0.51 -6.42
CA THR A 251 -17.48 -0.48 -5.53
C THR A 251 -16.02 -0.75 -5.90
N VAL A 252 -15.70 -0.95 -7.18
CA VAL A 252 -14.30 -1.17 -7.63
C VAL A 252 -13.43 0.05 -7.32
N ARG A 253 -13.92 1.28 -7.55
CA ARG A 253 -13.17 2.50 -7.20
C ARG A 253 -12.92 2.61 -5.71
N ALA A 254 -13.97 2.45 -4.91
CA ALA A 254 -13.85 2.49 -3.47
C ALA A 254 -12.87 1.42 -2.98
N ALA A 255 -12.89 0.23 -3.59
CA ALA A 255 -12.06 -0.91 -3.22
C ALA A 255 -10.55 -0.68 -3.41
N THR A 256 -10.13 0.13 -4.38
CA THR A 256 -8.71 0.51 -4.54
C THR A 256 -8.22 1.64 -3.62
N ASN A 257 -9.13 2.41 -3.01
CA ASN A 257 -8.72 3.58 -2.24
C ASN A 257 -7.98 3.15 -0.95
N GLY A 258 -6.82 3.77 -0.72
CA GLY A 258 -6.11 3.64 0.55
C GLY A 258 -5.22 2.41 0.69
N PHE A 259 -4.81 1.77 -0.41
CA PHE A 259 -3.79 0.70 -0.40
C PHE A 259 -2.83 0.86 -1.59
N GLU A 260 -1.55 1.09 -1.30
CA GLU A 260 -0.50 1.26 -2.32
C GLU A 260 -0.25 -0.06 -3.04
N GLY A 261 0.03 0.00 -4.35
CA GLY A 261 0.34 -1.21 -5.14
C GLY A 261 -0.77 -2.26 -5.08
N SER A 262 -2.04 -1.83 -4.98
CA SER A 262 -3.17 -2.74 -4.82
C SER A 262 -4.08 -2.79 -6.04
N THR A 263 -4.59 -3.98 -6.36
CA THR A 263 -5.57 -4.19 -7.45
C THR A 263 -6.80 -4.93 -6.94
N VAL A 264 -7.93 -4.70 -7.60
CA VAL A 264 -9.19 -5.41 -7.35
C VAL A 264 -9.29 -6.63 -8.25
N TRP A 265 -9.43 -7.78 -7.61
CA TRP A 265 -9.59 -9.07 -8.24
C TRP A 265 -11.04 -9.48 -8.22
N ASP A 266 -11.49 -10.01 -9.33
CA ASP A 266 -12.81 -10.60 -9.49
C ASP A 266 -12.74 -12.10 -9.14
N GLU A 267 -13.25 -12.47 -7.96
CA GLU A 267 -13.25 -13.84 -7.45
C GLU A 267 -14.49 -14.64 -7.89
N GLY A 268 -15.36 -14.05 -8.72
CA GLY A 268 -16.54 -14.74 -9.21
C GLY A 268 -17.79 -14.57 -8.34
N PRO A 269 -18.81 -15.42 -8.54
CA PRO A 269 -20.03 -15.38 -7.74
C PRO A 269 -19.83 -15.99 -6.34
N LEU A 270 -20.49 -15.40 -5.33
CA LEU A 270 -20.58 -15.97 -3.99
C LEU A 270 -22.02 -16.39 -3.69
N PRO A 271 -22.41 -17.64 -3.96
CA PRO A 271 -23.77 -18.11 -3.72
C PRO A 271 -24.03 -18.30 -2.22
N PHE A 272 -25.20 -17.89 -1.74
CA PHE A 272 -25.58 -18.08 -0.33
C PHE A 272 -27.07 -18.44 -0.17
N LYS A 273 -27.38 -19.07 0.97
CA LYS A 273 -28.74 -19.48 1.36
C LYS A 273 -29.40 -18.42 2.23
N LEU A 274 -30.68 -18.20 1.98
CA LEU A 274 -31.55 -17.40 2.85
C LEU A 274 -31.96 -18.22 4.10
N PRO A 275 -32.48 -17.58 5.17
CA PRO A 275 -32.87 -18.29 6.40
C PRO A 275 -33.91 -19.41 6.23
N ASN A 276 -34.70 -19.35 5.16
CA ASN A 276 -35.68 -20.38 4.78
C ASN A 276 -35.04 -21.57 4.04
N GLY A 277 -33.71 -21.58 3.85
CA GLY A 277 -32.96 -22.64 3.17
C GLY A 277 -32.86 -22.51 1.64
N SER A 278 -33.63 -21.61 1.01
CA SER A 278 -33.57 -21.40 -0.44
C SER A 278 -32.32 -20.62 -0.84
N MET A 279 -31.74 -20.93 -2.00
CA MET A 279 -30.66 -20.12 -2.58
C MET A 279 -31.18 -18.73 -2.95
N TYR A 280 -30.36 -17.70 -2.72
CA TYR A 280 -30.62 -16.40 -3.31
C TYR A 280 -30.48 -16.47 -4.84
N HIS A 281 -31.41 -15.86 -5.57
CA HIS A 281 -31.58 -16.08 -7.01
C HIS A 281 -31.03 -14.95 -7.89
N GLU A 282 -30.83 -13.75 -7.34
CA GLU A 282 -30.18 -12.66 -8.07
C GLU A 282 -28.65 -12.86 -8.04
N PRO A 283 -27.92 -12.35 -9.05
CA PRO A 283 -26.49 -12.55 -9.16
C PRO A 283 -25.74 -11.88 -8.01
N THR A 284 -24.62 -12.49 -7.61
CA THR A 284 -23.69 -11.93 -6.63
C THR A 284 -22.30 -11.87 -7.22
N ARG A 285 -21.46 -10.97 -6.72
CA ARG A 285 -20.05 -10.92 -7.10
C ARG A 285 -19.17 -10.61 -5.91
N ILE A 286 -18.13 -11.40 -5.73
CA ILE A 286 -17.11 -11.15 -4.74
C ILE A 286 -15.88 -10.54 -5.41
N LEU A 287 -15.46 -9.40 -4.87
CA LEU A 287 -14.27 -8.68 -5.30
C LEU A 287 -13.29 -8.64 -4.14
N VAL A 288 -12.01 -8.88 -4.41
CA VAL A 288 -10.96 -8.92 -3.40
C VAL A 288 -9.86 -7.94 -3.78
N THR A 289 -9.53 -7.01 -2.89
CA THR A 289 -8.38 -6.11 -3.10
C THR A 289 -7.13 -6.75 -2.53
N ARG A 290 -6.11 -6.87 -3.37
CA ARG A 290 -4.82 -7.45 -3.00
C ARG A 290 -3.70 -6.44 -3.17
N VAL A 291 -2.80 -6.38 -2.20
CA VAL A 291 -1.52 -5.68 -2.30
C VAL A 291 -0.48 -6.68 -2.79
N TYR A 292 0.16 -6.38 -3.92
CA TYR A 292 1.12 -7.29 -4.55
C TYR A 292 2.29 -7.67 -3.64
N GLU A 293 2.82 -6.70 -2.90
CA GLU A 293 3.93 -6.90 -1.96
C GLU A 293 3.60 -7.86 -0.81
N ASN A 294 2.30 -8.02 -0.50
CA ASN A 294 1.83 -8.87 0.60
C ASN A 294 1.39 -10.27 0.13
N MET A 295 1.56 -10.59 -1.15
CA MET A 295 1.20 -11.91 -1.69
C MET A 295 2.20 -12.98 -1.24
N THR A 296 1.69 -14.16 -0.89
CA THR A 296 2.49 -15.32 -0.45
C THR A 296 3.07 -16.11 -1.62
N GLU A 297 2.42 -16.04 -2.79
CA GLU A 297 2.86 -16.64 -4.05
C GLU A 297 2.41 -15.77 -5.23
N ARG A 298 3.18 -15.78 -6.33
CA ARG A 298 2.74 -15.17 -7.59
C ARG A 298 1.81 -16.14 -8.32
N VAL A 299 0.78 -15.60 -8.95
CA VAL A 299 -0.17 -16.36 -9.77
C VAL A 299 -0.33 -15.67 -11.11
N GLU A 300 -0.64 -16.43 -12.15
CA GLU A 300 -0.90 -15.83 -13.46
C GLU A 300 -2.23 -15.08 -13.46
N GLU A 301 -2.21 -13.90 -14.06
CA GLU A 301 -3.28 -12.90 -14.02
C GLU A 301 -3.88 -12.67 -15.40
N ILE A 302 -5.19 -12.49 -15.42
CA ILE A 302 -5.94 -12.07 -16.61
C ILE A 302 -6.48 -10.66 -16.32
N PRO A 303 -5.77 -9.61 -16.75
CA PRO A 303 -6.23 -8.23 -16.57
C PRO A 303 -7.31 -7.90 -17.60
N PHE A 304 -8.34 -7.16 -17.18
CA PHE A 304 -9.40 -6.69 -18.05
C PHE A 304 -9.98 -5.37 -17.56
N THR A 305 -10.64 -4.66 -18.47
CA THR A 305 -11.46 -3.50 -18.15
C THR A 305 -12.93 -3.88 -18.12
N ALA A 306 -13.67 -3.32 -17.18
CA ALA A 306 -15.12 -3.37 -17.12
C ALA A 306 -15.68 -1.96 -17.28
N THR A 307 -16.49 -1.77 -18.32
CA THR A 307 -17.03 -0.45 -18.69
C THR A 307 -18.55 -0.48 -18.56
N PRO A 308 -19.16 0.38 -17.71
CA PRO A 308 -20.60 0.49 -17.64
C PRO A 308 -21.15 1.20 -18.89
N PRO A 309 -22.41 0.99 -19.29
CA PRO A 309 -23.06 1.82 -20.30
C PRO A 309 -23.02 3.31 -19.87
N PRO A 310 -22.92 4.24 -20.84
CA PRO A 310 -22.93 5.67 -20.54
C PRO A 310 -24.28 6.09 -19.94
N PHE A 311 -24.25 7.11 -19.09
CA PHE A 311 -25.48 7.73 -18.61
C PHE A 311 -26.18 8.50 -19.72
N PRO A 312 -27.50 8.70 -19.65
CA PRO A 312 -28.21 9.54 -20.61
C PRO A 312 -27.65 10.97 -20.60
N GLY A 313 -27.02 11.37 -21.70
CA GLY A 313 -26.40 12.69 -21.85
C GLY A 313 -24.87 12.70 -21.79
N ASP A 314 -24.25 11.56 -21.48
CA ASP A 314 -22.79 11.39 -21.56
C ASP A 314 -22.42 10.63 -22.84
N ASP A 315 -21.33 11.06 -23.49
CA ASP A 315 -20.81 10.40 -24.70
C ASP A 315 -20.01 9.12 -24.38
N GLU A 316 -19.34 9.10 -23.21
CA GLU A 316 -18.49 7.98 -22.79
C GLU A 316 -18.67 7.65 -21.29
N SER A 317 -18.33 6.41 -20.94
CA SER A 317 -18.39 5.92 -19.57
C SER A 317 -17.00 5.47 -19.12
N GLU A 318 -16.58 5.97 -17.96
CA GLU A 318 -15.26 5.67 -17.42
C GLU A 318 -15.15 4.19 -16.98
N SER A 319 -14.18 3.48 -17.53
CA SER A 319 -13.87 2.07 -17.26
C SER A 319 -13.17 1.87 -15.91
N VAL A 320 -13.23 0.66 -15.38
CA VAL A 320 -12.41 0.21 -14.23
C VAL A 320 -11.61 -1.03 -14.60
N THR A 321 -10.38 -1.11 -14.10
CA THR A 321 -9.49 -2.26 -14.33
C THR A 321 -9.64 -3.27 -13.19
N LEU A 322 -9.77 -4.55 -13.56
CA LEU A 322 -9.83 -5.69 -12.65
C LEU A 322 -8.91 -6.81 -13.13
N VAL A 323 -8.74 -7.81 -12.26
CA VAL A 323 -7.93 -9.01 -12.53
C VAL A 323 -8.72 -10.27 -12.19
N ARG A 324 -8.53 -11.33 -12.96
CA ARG A 324 -8.89 -12.70 -12.57
C ARG A 324 -7.64 -13.55 -12.42
N LYS A 325 -7.72 -14.56 -11.56
CA LYS A 325 -6.76 -15.67 -11.54
C LYS A 325 -6.91 -16.47 -12.83
N ALA A 326 -5.81 -16.75 -13.52
CA ALA A 326 -5.80 -17.73 -14.61
C ALA A 326 -6.07 -19.14 -14.07
N ASP A 327 -5.56 -19.45 -12.88
CA ASP A 327 -5.89 -20.65 -12.12
C ASP A 327 -6.75 -20.30 -10.89
N PRO A 328 -8.08 -20.54 -10.93
CA PRO A 328 -8.99 -20.22 -9.82
C PRO A 328 -8.66 -20.93 -8.51
N THR A 329 -7.88 -22.01 -8.55
CA THR A 329 -7.55 -22.85 -7.39
C THR A 329 -6.46 -22.25 -6.52
N LYS A 330 -5.67 -21.33 -7.09
CA LYS A 330 -4.59 -20.62 -6.40
C LYS A 330 -5.13 -19.51 -5.52
N GLU A 331 -4.42 -19.24 -4.42
CA GLU A 331 -4.79 -18.19 -3.46
C GLU A 331 -3.54 -17.40 -3.07
N PRO A 332 -3.19 -16.34 -3.82
CA PRO A 332 -1.92 -15.63 -3.63
C PRO A 332 -1.85 -14.83 -2.32
N GLY A 333 -2.94 -14.74 -1.54
CA GLY A 333 -2.98 -13.90 -0.34
C GLY A 333 -2.92 -12.40 -0.66
N GLY A 334 -2.24 -11.63 0.18
CA GLY A 334 -2.12 -10.17 0.06
C GLY A 334 -3.45 -9.41 0.25
N ILE A 335 -4.47 -10.05 0.81
CA ILE A 335 -5.83 -9.53 0.87
C ILE A 335 -5.96 -8.42 1.92
N VAL A 336 -6.37 -7.23 1.48
CA VAL A 336 -6.61 -6.07 2.37
C VAL A 336 -8.09 -5.67 2.44
N ARG A 337 -8.90 -6.11 1.46
CA ARG A 337 -10.34 -5.85 1.43
C ARG A 337 -11.10 -6.95 0.71
N ILE A 338 -12.28 -7.28 1.22
CA ILE A 338 -13.25 -8.17 0.59
C ILE A 338 -14.54 -7.37 0.38
N ALA A 339 -15.07 -7.36 -0.84
CA ALA A 339 -16.31 -6.67 -1.18
C ALA A 339 -17.29 -7.66 -1.81
N LEU A 340 -18.44 -7.88 -1.17
CA LEU A 340 -19.55 -8.65 -1.73
C LEU A 340 -20.58 -7.70 -2.32
N ILE A 341 -20.85 -7.84 -3.61
CA ILE A 341 -21.94 -7.16 -4.31
C ILE A 341 -23.11 -8.13 -4.44
N ILE A 342 -24.22 -7.82 -3.79
CA ILE A 342 -25.47 -8.57 -3.86
C ILE A 342 -26.38 -7.88 -4.88
N GLY A 343 -26.65 -8.57 -5.99
CA GLY A 343 -27.59 -8.10 -7.01
C GLY A 343 -28.99 -7.89 -6.45
N ILE A 344 -29.76 -7.05 -7.10
CA ILE A 344 -31.16 -6.79 -6.79
C ILE A 344 -32.01 -7.03 -8.04
N SER A 345 -33.32 -7.19 -7.86
CA SER A 345 -34.23 -7.41 -8.98
C SER A 345 -34.07 -6.36 -10.08
N LYS A 346 -33.91 -6.82 -11.33
CA LYS A 346 -33.84 -5.96 -12.53
C LYS A 346 -35.10 -5.08 -12.74
N SER A 347 -36.20 -5.38 -12.04
CA SER A 347 -37.40 -4.54 -12.02
C SER A 347 -37.21 -3.21 -11.28
N ILE A 348 -36.21 -3.13 -10.40
CA ILE A 348 -35.92 -1.97 -9.58
C ILE A 348 -34.98 -1.05 -10.36
N VAL A 349 -35.50 0.10 -10.78
CA VAL A 349 -34.74 1.08 -11.57
C VAL A 349 -33.68 1.79 -10.72
N TRP A 350 -34.05 2.21 -9.51
CA TRP A 350 -33.15 2.89 -8.57
C TRP A 350 -33.57 2.61 -7.12
N PRO A 351 -32.78 1.84 -6.34
CA PRO A 351 -33.09 1.55 -4.95
C PRO A 351 -32.94 2.80 -4.06
N LYS A 352 -33.61 2.82 -2.90
CA LYS A 352 -33.48 3.90 -1.91
C LYS A 352 -32.53 3.47 -0.79
N LEU A 353 -31.85 4.45 -0.21
CA LEU A 353 -31.05 4.26 0.99
C LEU A 353 -31.93 3.73 2.14
N GLY A 354 -31.53 2.60 2.72
CA GLY A 354 -32.19 1.90 3.81
C GLY A 354 -33.15 0.78 3.39
N ASP A 355 -33.40 0.57 2.09
CA ASP A 355 -34.33 -0.47 1.61
C ASP A 355 -33.87 -1.89 1.98
N TYR A 356 -32.55 -2.13 2.04
CA TYR A 356 -31.95 -3.45 2.17
C TYR A 356 -31.21 -3.67 3.49
N ILE A 357 -30.79 -2.62 4.19
CA ILE A 357 -29.91 -2.68 5.37
C ILE A 357 -30.43 -3.59 6.50
N LYS A 358 -31.76 -3.78 6.61
CA LYS A 358 -32.39 -4.65 7.63
C LYS A 358 -32.93 -5.97 7.08
N THR A 359 -32.74 -6.26 5.79
CA THR A 359 -33.32 -7.45 5.15
C THR A 359 -32.59 -8.73 5.57
N SER A 360 -33.31 -9.85 5.50
CA SER A 360 -32.73 -11.19 5.72
C SER A 360 -31.68 -11.54 4.66
N THR A 361 -31.84 -11.04 3.43
CA THR A 361 -30.86 -11.21 2.34
C THR A 361 -29.54 -10.53 2.65
N MET A 362 -29.57 -9.27 3.10
CA MET A 362 -28.36 -8.54 3.51
C MET A 362 -27.60 -9.33 4.59
N ARG A 363 -28.30 -9.74 5.67
CA ARG A 363 -27.70 -10.53 6.75
C ARG A 363 -27.14 -11.88 6.30
N ALA A 364 -27.78 -12.53 5.33
CA ALA A 364 -27.29 -13.79 4.77
C ALA A 364 -26.01 -13.58 3.94
N GLY A 365 -25.96 -12.50 3.15
CA GLY A 365 -24.76 -12.11 2.42
C GLY A 365 -23.62 -11.68 3.35
N GLU A 366 -23.90 -10.95 4.42
CA GLU A 366 -22.93 -10.63 5.48
C GLU A 366 -22.28 -11.88 6.04
N ARG A 367 -23.10 -12.87 6.42
CA ARG A 367 -22.61 -14.15 6.93
C ARG A 367 -21.74 -14.87 5.90
N ALA A 368 -22.19 -14.94 4.65
CA ALA A 368 -21.44 -15.60 3.58
C ALA A 368 -20.07 -14.94 3.33
N ALA A 369 -20.01 -13.60 3.33
CA ALA A 369 -18.75 -12.87 3.19
C ALA A 369 -17.80 -13.11 4.38
N MET A 370 -18.34 -13.15 5.60
CA MET A 370 -17.56 -13.48 6.81
C MET A 370 -17.06 -14.92 6.81
N GLU A 371 -17.87 -15.88 6.36
CA GLU A 371 -17.49 -17.30 6.22
C GLU A 371 -16.39 -17.47 5.16
N TYR A 372 -16.51 -16.77 4.03
CA TYR A 372 -15.47 -16.71 3.01
C TYR A 372 -14.14 -16.16 3.57
N ALA A 373 -14.18 -15.03 4.29
CA ALA A 373 -12.99 -14.48 4.96
C ALA A 373 -12.40 -15.45 5.98
N THR A 374 -13.24 -16.13 6.76
CA THR A 374 -12.79 -17.13 7.75
C THR A 374 -12.11 -18.32 7.09
N THR A 375 -12.59 -18.74 5.92
CA THR A 375 -11.95 -19.81 5.12
C THR A 375 -10.60 -19.37 4.57
N LEU A 376 -10.48 -18.13 4.08
CA LEU A 376 -9.19 -17.57 3.65
C LEU A 376 -8.19 -17.47 4.81
N TYR A 377 -8.65 -17.08 6.00
CA TYR A 377 -7.82 -17.08 7.21
C TYR A 377 -7.36 -18.49 7.58
N ALA A 378 -8.25 -19.48 7.55
CA ALA A 378 -7.90 -20.87 7.83
C ALA A 378 -6.87 -21.44 6.83
N LYS A 379 -6.87 -20.95 5.57
CA LYS A 379 -5.84 -21.24 4.56
C LYS A 379 -4.53 -20.48 4.78
N GLY A 380 -4.48 -19.52 5.71
CA GLY A 380 -3.30 -18.72 6.01
C GLY A 380 -2.97 -17.66 4.95
N VAL A 381 -3.95 -17.23 4.15
CA VAL A 381 -3.79 -16.24 3.06
C VAL A 381 -4.43 -14.88 3.38
N LEU A 382 -5.09 -14.78 4.54
CA LEU A 382 -5.69 -13.57 5.07
C LEU A 382 -5.32 -13.44 6.54
N GLU A 383 -4.88 -12.26 6.96
CA GLU A 383 -4.66 -11.93 8.38
C GLU A 383 -5.63 -10.84 8.86
N ARG A 384 -5.70 -9.74 8.11
CA ARG A 384 -6.52 -8.58 8.44
C ARG A 384 -7.11 -8.01 7.15
N CYS A 385 -8.40 -7.69 7.16
CA CYS A 385 -9.01 -6.96 6.05
C CYS A 385 -10.24 -6.16 6.49
N THR A 386 -10.71 -5.29 5.60
CA THR A 386 -12.07 -4.72 5.68
C THR A 386 -13.00 -5.53 4.80
N ILE A 387 -14.13 -5.99 5.36
CA ILE A 387 -15.21 -6.65 4.61
C ILE A 387 -16.31 -5.62 4.37
N ARG A 388 -16.69 -5.41 3.11
CA ARG A 388 -17.80 -4.55 2.70
C ARG A 388 -18.86 -5.40 2.01
N VAL A 389 -20.11 -5.22 2.38
CA VAL A 389 -21.24 -5.94 1.79
C VAL A 389 -22.20 -4.91 1.26
N TYR A 390 -22.54 -5.03 -0.02
CA TYR A 390 -23.34 -4.08 -0.76
C TYR A 390 -24.62 -4.74 -1.26
N MET A 391 -25.77 -4.09 -1.03
CA MET A 391 -27.05 -4.51 -1.61
C MET A 391 -27.89 -3.29 -1.95
N GLY A 392 -28.17 -3.09 -3.23
CA GLY A 392 -28.75 -1.82 -3.69
C GLY A 392 -27.85 -0.65 -3.28
N THR A 393 -28.44 0.42 -2.75
CA THR A 393 -27.69 1.57 -2.20
C THR A 393 -27.32 1.40 -0.74
N ASP A 394 -27.39 0.20 -0.16
CA ASP A 394 -27.00 -0.02 1.23
C ASP A 394 -25.66 -0.75 1.31
N GLU A 395 -24.93 -0.46 2.39
CA GLU A 395 -23.62 -1.01 2.67
C GLU A 395 -23.52 -1.35 4.16
N THR A 396 -22.92 -2.50 4.47
CA THR A 396 -22.36 -2.78 5.80
C THR A 396 -20.87 -3.04 5.72
N VAL A 397 -20.17 -2.64 6.77
CA VAL A 397 -18.71 -2.67 6.84
C VAL A 397 -18.30 -3.41 8.11
N PHE A 398 -17.34 -4.31 7.99
CA PHE A 398 -16.78 -5.07 9.09
C PHE A 398 -15.26 -5.04 9.04
N LYS A 399 -14.61 -4.99 10.20
CA LYS A 399 -13.17 -5.22 10.33
C LYS A 399 -12.95 -6.68 10.71
N PHE A 400 -12.14 -7.37 9.91
CA PHE A 400 -11.69 -8.74 10.17
C PHE A 400 -10.24 -8.69 10.68
N VAL A 401 -9.98 -9.36 11.80
CA VAL A 401 -8.65 -9.44 12.41
C VAL A 401 -8.42 -10.86 12.92
N GLY A 402 -7.41 -11.54 12.38
CA GLY A 402 -6.89 -12.81 12.89
C GLY A 402 -5.48 -12.68 13.44
N ASP A 403 -4.93 -13.78 13.96
CA ASP A 403 -3.51 -13.83 14.31
C ASP A 403 -2.66 -13.88 13.04
N PRO A 404 -1.53 -13.16 12.97
CA PRO A 404 -0.68 -13.21 11.80
C PRO A 404 -0.02 -14.58 11.68
N LYS A 405 0.23 -15.06 10.46
CA LYS A 405 0.87 -16.37 10.21
C LYS A 405 2.30 -16.39 10.74
N SER A 406 3.00 -15.27 10.61
CA SER A 406 4.36 -15.02 11.12
C SER A 406 4.36 -13.81 12.05
N LEU A 407 5.21 -13.81 13.09
CA LEU A 407 5.44 -12.61 13.90
C LEU A 407 6.26 -11.55 13.17
N PHE A 408 6.97 -11.95 12.12
CA PHE A 408 7.86 -11.09 11.36
C PHE A 408 7.29 -10.81 9.97
N PRO A 409 7.25 -9.55 9.52
CA PRO A 409 7.06 -9.24 8.12
C PRO A 409 8.27 -9.80 7.36
N GLU A 410 8.06 -10.78 6.49
CA GLU A 410 9.17 -11.29 5.69
C GLU A 410 9.60 -10.20 4.69
N VAL A 411 10.80 -9.64 4.87
CA VAL A 411 11.46 -8.86 3.80
C VAL A 411 11.93 -9.88 2.75
N ARG A 412 11.05 -10.25 1.83
CA ARG A 412 11.41 -11.20 0.77
C ARG A 412 12.05 -10.44 -0.39
N ALA A 413 13.33 -10.72 -0.61
CA ALA A 413 13.90 -10.63 -1.95
C ALA A 413 12.97 -11.40 -2.91
N LEU A 414 12.67 -10.78 -4.06
CA LEU A 414 11.94 -11.43 -5.14
C LEU A 414 12.60 -12.78 -5.44
N PRO A 415 11.91 -13.92 -5.25
CA PRO A 415 12.44 -15.19 -5.70
C PRO A 415 12.52 -15.17 -7.23
N GLY A 416 13.65 -15.62 -7.77
CA GLY A 416 13.80 -15.87 -9.20
C GLY A 416 12.81 -16.93 -9.69
N PRO A 417 12.54 -17.00 -11.01
CA PRO A 417 11.58 -17.94 -11.55
C PRO A 417 12.15 -19.35 -11.46
N HIS A 418 11.41 -20.30 -10.87
CA HIS A 418 11.23 -21.67 -11.39
C HIS A 418 10.22 -22.49 -10.56
N ASP A 419 9.20 -22.96 -11.29
CA ASP A 419 8.36 -24.17 -11.22
C ASP A 419 8.07 -24.90 -9.88
N LEU A 420 6.78 -25.17 -9.63
CA LEU A 420 6.15 -26.50 -9.82
C LEU A 420 4.65 -26.51 -9.46
N ALA A 421 3.84 -27.10 -10.36
CA ALA A 421 2.41 -27.41 -10.21
C ALA A 421 2.15 -28.47 -9.11
N ILE A 422 0.94 -28.63 -8.55
CA ILE A 422 -0.13 -29.53 -9.05
C ILE A 422 -1.50 -29.16 -8.43
N GLN A 423 -2.53 -29.51 -9.20
CA GLN A 423 -3.97 -29.21 -9.18
C GLN A 423 -4.81 -29.76 -8.02
N SER A 424 -5.98 -29.13 -7.83
CA SER A 424 -7.26 -29.79 -7.47
C SER A 424 -8.42 -29.06 -8.16
N ASP A 425 -9.52 -29.76 -8.45
CA ASP A 425 -10.40 -29.50 -9.60
C ASP A 425 -10.90 -28.04 -9.81
N PRO A 426 -10.60 -27.44 -10.99
CA PRO A 426 -11.08 -26.13 -11.35
C PRO A 426 -12.58 -26.19 -11.69
N THR A 427 -13.29 -25.11 -11.37
CA THR A 427 -14.51 -24.75 -12.08
C THR A 427 -14.25 -24.82 -13.59
N THR A 428 -15.06 -25.61 -14.31
CA THR A 428 -14.93 -25.95 -15.75
C THR A 428 -15.12 -24.78 -16.72
N GLN A 429 -15.16 -23.53 -16.25
CA GLN A 429 -15.25 -22.35 -17.09
C GLN A 429 -13.88 -21.68 -17.18
N ASP A 430 -13.39 -21.55 -18.42
CA ASP A 430 -12.24 -20.73 -18.75
C ASP A 430 -12.47 -19.29 -18.24
N PRO A 431 -11.65 -18.77 -17.30
CA PRO A 431 -11.80 -17.42 -16.75
C PRO A 431 -11.72 -16.31 -17.80
N VAL A 432 -11.09 -16.58 -18.95
CA VAL A 432 -11.02 -15.69 -20.13
C VAL A 432 -12.38 -15.59 -20.82
N MET A 433 -13.20 -16.63 -20.73
CA MET A 433 -14.52 -16.74 -21.36
C MET A 433 -15.68 -16.45 -20.39
N ASP A 434 -15.39 -16.00 -19.16
CA ASP A 434 -16.43 -15.67 -18.19
C ASP A 434 -17.13 -14.34 -18.55
N GLY A 435 -18.24 -14.48 -19.28
CA GLY A 435 -19.17 -13.41 -19.67
C GLY A 435 -20.27 -13.09 -18.63
N SER A 436 -20.11 -13.54 -17.37
CA SER A 436 -21.13 -13.31 -16.33
C SER A 436 -21.25 -11.83 -15.95
N LEU A 437 -20.17 -11.05 -15.98
CA LEU A 437 -20.23 -9.61 -15.69
C LEU A 437 -21.09 -8.86 -16.72
N GLU A 438 -21.00 -9.23 -17.99
CA GLU A 438 -21.78 -8.67 -19.08
C GLU A 438 -23.27 -9.05 -18.94
N LYS A 439 -23.54 -10.32 -18.63
CA LYS A 439 -24.92 -10.84 -18.48
C LYS A 439 -25.62 -10.33 -17.22
N ASP A 440 -24.91 -10.33 -16.10
CA ASP A 440 -25.49 -10.18 -14.77
C ASP A 440 -25.43 -8.72 -14.30
N PHE A 441 -24.35 -8.01 -14.62
CA PHE A 441 -24.12 -6.62 -14.24
C PHE A 441 -24.21 -5.62 -15.39
N ASN A 442 -24.45 -6.07 -16.63
CA ASN A 442 -24.59 -5.20 -17.82
C ASN A 442 -23.34 -4.35 -18.07
N LEU A 443 -22.16 -4.95 -17.93
CA LEU A 443 -20.87 -4.33 -18.20
C LEU A 443 -20.38 -4.71 -19.60
N LYS A 444 -19.51 -3.90 -20.21
CA LYS A 444 -18.70 -4.28 -21.37
C LYS A 444 -17.31 -4.64 -20.87
N VAL A 445 -16.91 -5.90 -21.05
CA VAL A 445 -15.58 -6.38 -20.66
C VAL A 445 -14.64 -6.37 -21.86
N SER A 446 -13.42 -5.89 -21.67
CA SER A 446 -12.35 -5.98 -22.66
C SER A 446 -11.07 -6.43 -21.97
N LEU A 447 -10.51 -7.55 -22.44
CA LEU A 447 -9.21 -8.02 -21.99
C LEU A 447 -8.15 -6.97 -22.28
N LEU A 448 -7.22 -6.81 -21.33
CA LEU A 448 -6.04 -6.01 -21.54
C LEU A 448 -4.92 -6.91 -22.05
N PRO A 449 -4.05 -6.43 -22.96
CA PRO A 449 -2.88 -7.19 -23.36
C PRO A 449 -2.01 -7.47 -22.14
N LYS A 450 -1.40 -8.66 -22.10
CA LYS A 450 -0.41 -9.01 -21.08
C LYS A 450 0.78 -8.05 -21.22
N GLN A 451 1.10 -7.32 -20.16
CA GLN A 451 2.32 -6.51 -20.07
C GLN A 451 3.28 -7.21 -19.10
N ASP A 452 4.45 -7.60 -19.59
CA ASP A 452 5.47 -8.38 -18.85
C ASP A 452 6.38 -7.51 -17.95
N LEU A 453 6.09 -6.22 -17.93
CA LEU A 453 6.88 -5.12 -17.40
C LEU A 453 6.92 -5.07 -15.86
N MET A 454 5.74 -4.99 -15.26
CA MET A 454 5.53 -5.05 -13.80
C MET A 454 5.07 -6.43 -13.34
N GLY A 455 5.25 -7.48 -14.16
CA GLY A 455 4.61 -8.78 -13.96
C GLY A 455 3.11 -8.80 -14.32
N SER A 456 2.39 -7.68 -14.24
CA SER A 456 1.05 -7.49 -14.84
C SER A 456 0.66 -6.03 -15.12
N GLU A 457 -0.17 -5.81 -16.15
CA GLU A 457 -0.75 -4.48 -16.51
C GLU A 457 -1.56 -3.86 -15.36
N SER A 458 -2.25 -4.70 -14.59
CA SER A 458 -2.98 -4.29 -13.39
C SER A 458 -2.07 -3.67 -12.33
N GLN A 459 -0.89 -4.27 -12.10
CA GLN A 459 0.09 -3.75 -11.17
C GLN A 459 0.59 -2.37 -11.60
N PHE A 460 0.86 -2.20 -12.90
CA PHE A 460 1.23 -0.90 -13.47
C PHE A 460 0.13 0.16 -13.26
N GLN A 461 -1.13 -0.15 -13.61
CA GLN A 461 -2.25 0.77 -13.42
C GLN A 461 -2.52 1.09 -11.93
N ALA A 462 -2.32 0.12 -11.03
CA ALA A 462 -2.45 0.32 -9.59
C ALA A 462 -1.40 1.28 -9.03
N VAL A 463 -0.14 1.09 -9.40
CA VAL A 463 0.95 2.01 -9.02
C VAL A 463 0.68 3.40 -9.58
N LYS A 464 0.31 3.50 -10.87
CA LYS A 464 -0.07 4.76 -11.51
C LYS A 464 -1.20 5.47 -10.76
N LYS A 465 -2.26 4.74 -10.38
CA LYS A 465 -3.39 5.30 -9.62
C LYS A 465 -2.99 5.76 -8.22
N TYR A 466 -2.16 4.98 -7.52
CA TYR A 466 -1.69 5.36 -6.19
C TYR A 466 -0.82 6.63 -6.23
N VAL A 467 0.14 6.69 -7.17
CA VAL A 467 0.96 7.87 -7.41
C VAL A 467 0.06 9.07 -7.74
N ALA A 468 -1.00 8.85 -8.54
CA ALA A 468 -1.98 9.88 -8.85
C ALA A 468 -2.73 10.42 -7.63
N GLU A 469 -3.14 9.55 -6.70
CA GLU A 469 -3.84 9.95 -5.48
C GLU A 469 -2.91 10.67 -4.49
N LYS A 470 -1.67 10.20 -4.34
CA LYS A 470 -0.66 10.86 -3.49
C LYS A 470 -0.23 12.22 -4.04
N ALA A 471 -0.12 12.36 -5.36
CA ALA A 471 0.24 13.61 -6.02
C ALA A 471 -0.75 14.75 -5.71
N LYS A 472 -2.04 14.44 -5.55
CA LYS A 472 -3.08 15.42 -5.20
C LYS A 472 -2.91 16.04 -3.80
N THR A 473 -2.13 15.40 -2.93
CA THR A 473 -1.96 15.80 -1.52
C THR A 473 -0.59 16.38 -1.19
N LYS A 474 0.32 16.48 -2.18
CA LYS A 474 1.70 16.95 -1.98
C LYS A 474 1.89 18.37 -2.46
N LEU A 475 2.87 19.06 -1.86
CA LEU A 475 3.30 20.36 -2.38
C LEU A 475 3.97 20.16 -3.76
N PRO A 476 3.88 21.13 -4.69
CA PRO A 476 4.41 20.99 -6.06
C PRO A 476 5.88 20.59 -6.12
N ASP A 477 6.72 21.11 -5.20
CA ASP A 477 8.16 20.81 -5.17
C ASP A 477 8.46 19.40 -4.63
N GLU A 478 7.68 18.92 -3.66
CA GLU A 478 7.77 17.54 -3.14
C GLU A 478 7.33 16.52 -4.20
N LEU A 479 6.30 16.86 -4.98
CA LEU A 479 5.85 16.06 -6.10
C LEU A 479 6.90 16.03 -7.21
N ARG A 480 7.51 17.19 -7.55
CA ARG A 480 8.58 17.27 -8.55
C ARG A 480 9.76 16.38 -8.18
N ALA A 481 10.23 16.43 -6.93
CA ALA A 481 11.33 15.59 -6.45
C ALA A 481 10.99 14.08 -6.50
N GLN A 482 9.77 13.69 -6.11
CA GLN A 482 9.35 12.29 -6.18
C GLN A 482 9.24 11.78 -7.63
N LEU A 483 8.72 12.61 -8.55
CA LEU A 483 8.56 12.22 -9.95
C LEU A 483 9.92 12.02 -10.64
N ILE A 484 10.92 12.83 -10.32
CA ILE A 484 12.30 12.63 -10.81
C ILE A 484 12.84 11.27 -10.35
N MET A 485 12.64 10.92 -9.07
CA MET A 485 13.06 9.63 -8.53
C MET A 485 12.35 8.44 -9.19
N VAL A 486 11.02 8.52 -9.38
CA VAL A 486 10.25 7.47 -10.05
C VAL A 486 10.67 7.33 -11.52
N ALA A 487 10.79 8.45 -12.25
CA ALA A 487 11.21 8.44 -13.64
C ALA A 487 12.64 7.90 -13.80
N HIS A 488 13.55 8.19 -12.87
CA HIS A 488 14.86 7.54 -12.78
C HIS A 488 14.72 6.02 -12.66
N MET A 489 13.95 5.52 -11.69
CA MET A 489 13.80 4.07 -11.50
C MET A 489 13.23 3.39 -12.75
N THR A 490 12.24 4.01 -13.40
CA THR A 490 11.66 3.51 -14.65
C THR A 490 12.67 3.53 -15.80
N ALA A 491 13.44 4.61 -15.97
CA ALA A 491 14.46 4.73 -17.00
C ALA A 491 15.59 3.70 -16.81
N GLN A 492 16.05 3.51 -15.58
CA GLN A 492 17.06 2.50 -15.25
C GLN A 492 16.57 1.10 -15.62
N MET A 493 15.32 0.78 -15.27
CA MET A 493 14.70 -0.50 -15.59
C MET A 493 14.57 -0.69 -17.11
N PHE A 494 14.09 0.33 -17.82
CA PHE A 494 13.96 0.29 -19.28
C PHE A 494 15.31 0.03 -19.97
N LEU A 495 16.37 0.75 -19.59
CA LEU A 495 17.70 0.55 -20.18
C LEU A 495 18.26 -0.83 -19.86
N THR A 496 18.12 -1.29 -18.61
CA THR A 496 18.63 -2.60 -18.20
C THR A 496 17.92 -3.73 -18.95
N THR A 497 16.62 -3.61 -19.21
CA THR A 497 15.83 -4.60 -19.94
C THR A 497 16.17 -4.62 -21.43
N ASN A 498 16.33 -3.47 -22.07
CA ASN A 498 16.53 -3.36 -23.52
C ASN A 498 18.00 -3.47 -23.95
N PHE A 499 18.94 -3.23 -23.03
CA PHE A 499 20.39 -3.29 -23.26
C PHE A 499 21.07 -4.15 -22.17
N PRO A 500 20.72 -5.45 -22.06
CA PRO A 500 21.12 -6.30 -20.94
C PRO A 500 22.63 -6.58 -20.87
N GLU A 501 23.35 -6.42 -21.98
CA GLU A 501 24.80 -6.59 -22.07
C GLU A 501 25.57 -5.27 -21.89
N CYS A 502 24.87 -4.17 -21.60
CA CYS A 502 25.44 -2.83 -21.48
C CYS A 502 25.52 -2.38 -20.02
N GLU A 503 26.48 -1.52 -19.73
CA GLU A 503 26.60 -0.83 -18.44
C GLU A 503 25.62 0.35 -18.41
N VAL A 504 24.61 0.28 -17.55
CA VAL A 504 23.63 1.36 -17.32
C VAL A 504 24.08 2.23 -16.15
N SER A 505 24.14 3.55 -16.37
CA SER A 505 24.60 4.50 -15.36
C SER A 505 23.76 5.79 -15.32
N ASP A 506 23.60 6.35 -14.11
CA ASP A 506 23.09 7.72 -13.88
C ASP A 506 24.28 8.69 -13.93
N GLU A 507 24.27 9.57 -14.92
CA GLU A 507 25.31 10.59 -15.12
C GLU A 507 25.02 11.87 -14.32
N GLY A 508 23.93 11.90 -13.56
CA GLY A 508 23.54 13.03 -12.73
C GLY A 508 22.72 14.08 -13.49
N PRO A 509 22.78 15.36 -13.05
CA PRO A 509 22.12 16.48 -13.72
C PRO A 509 22.42 16.57 -15.21
N PHE A 510 21.42 16.92 -16.03
CA PHE A 510 21.60 16.93 -17.48
C PHE A 510 22.58 18.04 -17.92
N PRO A 511 23.59 17.73 -18.75
CA PRO A 511 24.53 18.73 -19.25
C PRO A 511 23.97 19.45 -20.48
N VAL A 512 23.68 20.74 -20.33
CA VAL A 512 23.18 21.62 -21.39
C VAL A 512 24.34 22.21 -22.18
N VAL A 513 24.41 21.90 -23.48
CA VAL A 513 25.40 22.47 -24.41
C VAL A 513 24.93 23.83 -24.92
N GLN A 514 25.66 24.88 -24.55
CA GLN A 514 25.41 26.25 -24.99
C GLN A 514 25.86 26.47 -26.45
N PRO A 515 25.36 27.51 -27.15
CA PRO A 515 25.73 27.78 -28.54
C PRO A 515 27.24 28.01 -28.76
N ASP A 516 27.95 28.46 -27.73
CA ASP A 516 29.41 28.67 -27.74
C ASP A 516 30.23 27.40 -27.42
N GLY A 517 29.56 26.25 -27.21
CA GLY A 517 30.18 24.96 -26.90
C GLY A 517 30.45 24.71 -25.41
N THR A 518 30.20 25.70 -24.55
CA THR A 518 30.31 25.54 -23.09
C THR A 518 29.18 24.65 -22.55
N MET A 519 29.39 24.08 -21.36
CA MET A 519 28.41 23.20 -20.70
C MET A 519 27.98 23.78 -19.37
N THR A 520 26.68 23.82 -19.16
CA THR A 520 26.02 24.10 -17.87
C THR A 520 25.25 22.87 -17.42
N LEU A 521 24.94 22.76 -16.12
CA LEU A 521 24.14 21.65 -15.59
C LEU A 521 22.71 22.12 -15.32
N ASP A 522 21.74 21.40 -15.85
CA ASP A 522 20.33 21.51 -15.47
C ASP A 522 20.07 20.56 -14.29
N LEU A 523 19.92 21.14 -13.10
CA LEU A 523 19.76 20.41 -11.84
C LEU A 523 18.38 19.78 -11.67
N ASP A 524 17.40 20.19 -12.47
CA ASP A 524 16.02 19.72 -12.38
C ASP A 524 15.76 18.49 -13.28
N THR A 525 16.73 18.12 -14.11
CA THR A 525 16.69 17.01 -15.07
C THR A 525 17.76 15.96 -14.75
N ARG A 526 17.65 14.76 -15.32
CA ARG A 526 18.64 13.69 -15.16
C ARG A 526 19.02 13.06 -16.49
N LEU A 527 20.28 12.67 -16.62
CA LEU A 527 20.80 11.95 -17.77
C LEU A 527 21.12 10.51 -17.38
N MET A 528 20.53 9.55 -18.08
CA MET A 528 20.92 8.14 -17.97
C MET A 528 21.48 7.64 -19.29
N VAL A 529 22.46 6.74 -19.23
CA VAL A 529 23.11 6.20 -20.43
C VAL A 529 23.34 4.70 -20.28
N ALA A 530 23.31 4.00 -21.41
CA ALA A 530 23.80 2.62 -21.55
C ALA A 530 25.05 2.62 -22.43
N ARG A 531 26.10 1.95 -21.97
CA ARG A 531 27.38 1.79 -22.70
C ARG A 531 27.67 0.34 -23.03
N ASP A 532 28.17 0.09 -24.23
CA ASP A 532 28.60 -1.24 -24.67
C ASP A 532 29.96 -1.64 -24.07
N ASP A 533 30.46 -2.82 -24.47
CA ASP A 533 31.76 -3.36 -24.06
C ASP A 533 32.96 -2.49 -24.49
N LYS A 534 32.78 -1.63 -25.49
CA LYS A 534 33.75 -0.64 -25.96
C LYS A 534 33.62 0.70 -25.26
N GLN A 535 32.72 0.81 -24.29
CA GLN A 535 32.40 2.05 -23.56
C GLN A 535 31.77 3.13 -24.47
N GLU A 536 31.23 2.75 -25.63
CA GLU A 536 30.47 3.63 -26.51
C GLU A 536 29.02 3.74 -25.99
N VAL A 537 28.46 4.95 -25.98
CA VAL A 537 27.06 5.19 -25.64
C VAL A 537 26.17 4.62 -26.74
N VAL A 538 25.36 3.61 -26.40
CA VAL A 538 24.38 2.95 -27.28
C VAL A 538 22.95 3.35 -26.95
N ALA A 539 22.72 3.95 -25.78
CA ALA A 539 21.46 4.61 -25.44
C ALA A 539 21.69 5.81 -24.51
N ALA A 540 20.93 6.89 -24.70
CA ALA A 540 20.92 8.05 -23.82
C ALA A 540 19.47 8.52 -23.55
N MET A 541 19.16 8.75 -22.28
CA MET A 541 17.85 9.16 -21.81
C MET A 541 17.91 10.50 -21.09
N ASN A 542 17.16 11.48 -21.56
CA ASN A 542 16.91 12.74 -20.83
C ASN A 542 15.60 12.62 -20.02
N ILE A 543 15.71 12.70 -18.70
CA ILE A 543 14.58 12.62 -17.78
C ILE A 543 14.22 14.03 -17.34
N VAL A 544 13.04 14.47 -17.74
CA VAL A 544 12.56 15.85 -17.59
C VAL A 544 11.49 15.90 -16.48
N PRO A 545 11.53 16.92 -15.60
CA PRO A 545 10.54 17.07 -14.56
C PRO A 545 9.17 17.44 -15.15
N TYR A 546 8.16 17.34 -14.29
CA TYR A 546 6.79 17.72 -14.63
C TYR A 546 6.67 19.20 -15.04
N PRO A 547 6.00 19.52 -16.18
CA PRO A 547 5.85 20.89 -16.68
C PRO A 547 4.80 21.67 -15.88
N GLY A 548 5.13 22.04 -14.64
CA GLY A 548 4.42 23.04 -13.85
C GLY A 548 2.99 22.70 -13.37
N PRO A 549 2.40 23.56 -12.52
CA PRO A 549 1.12 23.30 -11.84
C PRO A 549 -0.13 23.36 -12.75
N GLU A 550 -0.04 23.91 -13.96
CA GLU A 550 -1.16 23.97 -14.93
C GLU A 550 -1.23 22.75 -15.85
N ALA A 551 -0.14 21.99 -15.97
CA ALA A 551 -0.21 20.67 -16.56
C ALA A 551 -1.09 19.77 -15.68
N SER A 552 -1.77 18.80 -16.29
CA SER A 552 -2.48 17.76 -15.56
C SER A 552 -1.80 16.43 -15.84
N LEU A 553 -1.06 15.87 -14.88
CA LEU A 553 -0.56 14.49 -14.90
C LEU A 553 -1.60 13.48 -15.45
N PHE A 554 -2.88 13.82 -15.30
CA PHE A 554 -4.05 12.96 -15.47
C PHE A 554 -4.96 13.36 -16.64
N GLY A 555 -4.56 14.31 -17.49
CA GLY A 555 -5.26 14.55 -18.76
C GLY A 555 -4.86 13.54 -19.83
N ASP A 556 -5.73 13.32 -20.83
CA ASP A 556 -5.40 12.66 -22.10
C ASP A 556 -4.47 13.50 -22.99
N LYS A 557 -4.08 14.69 -22.51
CA LYS A 557 -3.08 15.50 -23.18
C LYS A 557 -1.75 14.74 -23.16
N ASN A 558 -1.26 14.40 -24.36
CA ASN A 558 0.12 14.00 -24.56
C ASN A 558 1.01 15.20 -24.18
N TRP A 559 2.18 14.91 -23.63
CA TRP A 559 3.24 15.89 -23.38
C TRP A 559 4.28 15.93 -24.51
N LEU A 560 4.15 15.05 -25.50
CA LEU A 560 5.08 14.92 -26.63
C LEU A 560 5.19 16.23 -27.44
N ASP A 561 4.10 16.99 -27.54
CA ASP A 561 4.03 18.20 -28.35
C ASP A 561 4.36 19.51 -27.60
N THR A 562 4.64 19.46 -26.30
CA THR A 562 4.87 20.68 -25.51
C THR A 562 6.22 21.34 -25.80
N PRO A 563 6.34 22.67 -25.61
CA PRO A 563 7.61 23.37 -25.76
C PRO A 563 8.72 22.77 -24.88
N GLU A 564 8.40 22.36 -23.65
CA GLU A 564 9.35 21.80 -22.71
C GLU A 564 9.91 20.45 -23.18
N MET A 565 9.06 19.59 -23.76
CA MET A 565 9.48 18.30 -24.30
C MET A 565 10.37 18.49 -25.55
N LYS A 566 9.96 19.40 -26.45
CA LYS A 566 10.74 19.73 -27.65
C LYS A 566 12.09 20.34 -27.31
N GLU A 567 12.13 21.21 -26.30
CA GLU A 567 13.38 21.78 -25.81
C GLU A 567 14.29 20.69 -25.21
N ALA A 568 13.72 19.73 -24.48
CA ALA A 568 14.47 18.61 -23.92
C ALA A 568 15.03 17.67 -25.00
N ASP A 569 14.27 17.40 -26.07
CA ASP A 569 14.74 16.68 -27.26
C ASP A 569 15.89 17.44 -27.94
N ASP A 570 15.76 18.74 -28.15
CA ASP A 570 16.81 19.58 -28.75
C ASP A 570 18.09 19.57 -27.90
N ARG A 571 17.96 19.59 -26.57
CA ARG A 571 19.09 19.51 -25.63
C ARG A 571 19.79 18.15 -25.72
N LEU A 572 19.03 17.05 -25.77
CA LEU A 572 19.56 15.70 -25.96
C LEU A 572 20.28 15.56 -27.30
N LEU A 573 19.70 16.11 -28.38
CA LEU A 573 20.33 16.11 -29.69
C LEU A 573 21.67 16.86 -29.67
N ARG A 574 21.73 18.05 -29.08
CA ARG A 574 22.99 18.83 -28.98
C ARG A 574 24.06 18.10 -28.17
N LEU A 575 23.66 17.44 -27.08
CA LEU A 575 24.59 16.63 -26.28
C LEU A 575 25.15 15.46 -27.09
N LEU A 576 24.30 14.70 -27.78
CA LEU A 576 24.71 13.56 -28.60
C LEU A 576 25.57 13.99 -29.79
N LYS A 577 25.30 15.13 -30.43
CA LYS A 577 26.19 15.73 -31.45
C LYS A 577 27.60 15.96 -30.91
N LYS A 578 27.69 16.57 -29.72
CA LYS A 578 28.98 16.83 -29.08
C LYS A 578 29.69 15.52 -28.73
N TRP A 579 29.00 14.57 -28.11
CA TRP A 579 29.59 13.27 -27.76
C TRP A 579 29.99 12.44 -28.98
N TYR A 580 29.26 12.54 -30.08
CA TYR A 580 29.63 11.90 -31.35
C TYR A 580 30.91 12.51 -31.93
N ALA A 581 31.06 13.83 -31.92
CA ALA A 581 32.29 14.51 -32.33
C ALA A 581 33.49 14.13 -31.43
N GLU A 582 33.24 13.81 -30.16
CA GLU A 582 34.22 13.31 -29.20
C GLU A 582 34.48 11.79 -29.32
N GLY A 583 33.77 11.08 -30.22
CA GLY A 583 33.93 9.64 -30.42
C GLY A 583 33.35 8.76 -29.31
N LYS A 584 32.43 9.29 -28.50
CA LYS A 584 31.82 8.59 -27.35
C LYS A 584 30.51 7.87 -27.66
N VAL A 585 29.86 8.20 -28.78
CA VAL A 585 28.57 7.61 -29.17
C VAL A 585 28.81 6.51 -30.19
N SER A 586 28.07 5.41 -30.08
CA SER A 586 28.17 4.31 -31.02
C SER A 586 27.84 4.77 -32.44
N LYS A 587 28.66 4.34 -33.39
CA LYS A 587 28.47 4.64 -34.83
C LYS A 587 27.47 3.69 -35.50
N VAL A 588 27.04 2.63 -34.82
CA VAL A 588 26.17 1.58 -35.38
C VAL A 588 24.71 1.89 -35.09
N ASP A 589 24.36 2.07 -33.82
CA ASP A 589 23.02 2.43 -33.36
C ASP A 589 23.14 3.14 -32.01
N CYS A 590 22.43 4.26 -31.85
CA CYS A 590 22.31 4.94 -30.57
C CYS A 590 20.85 5.35 -30.39
N MET A 591 20.20 4.76 -29.40
CA MET A 591 18.85 5.13 -29.02
C MET A 591 18.88 6.41 -28.19
N ALA A 592 18.04 7.38 -28.54
CA ALA A 592 17.86 8.62 -27.80
C ALA A 592 16.42 8.69 -27.32
N GLN A 593 16.21 8.93 -26.03
CA GLN A 593 14.86 9.02 -25.47
C GLN A 593 14.74 10.22 -24.53
N THR A 594 13.68 10.99 -24.69
CA THR A 594 13.30 11.98 -23.68
C THR A 594 12.07 11.45 -22.96
N MET A 595 12.07 11.50 -21.64
CA MET A 595 10.97 11.04 -20.80
C MET A 595 10.47 12.19 -19.94
N MET A 596 9.17 12.44 -19.99
CA MET A 596 8.47 13.41 -19.15
C MET A 596 7.30 12.71 -18.44
N VAL A 597 7.55 12.30 -17.20
CA VAL A 597 6.61 11.58 -16.33
C VAL A 597 6.11 10.25 -16.92
N LYS A 598 5.08 10.29 -17.76
CA LYS A 598 4.40 9.11 -18.34
C LYS A 598 4.58 9.00 -19.86
N ASP A 599 4.97 10.10 -20.49
CA ASP A 599 5.13 10.19 -21.93
C ASP A 599 6.62 10.21 -22.27
N ALA A 600 6.99 9.56 -23.36
CA ALA A 600 8.36 9.53 -23.82
C ALA A 600 8.41 9.50 -25.35
N THR A 601 9.45 10.14 -25.88
CA THR A 601 9.84 10.06 -27.29
C THR A 601 11.01 9.10 -27.41
N ILE A 602 11.03 8.22 -28.41
CA ILE A 602 12.20 7.38 -28.71
C ILE A 602 12.62 7.63 -30.14
N TYR A 603 13.89 7.95 -30.32
CA TYR A 603 14.53 8.23 -31.59
C TYR A 603 15.76 7.37 -31.78
N LYS A 604 16.12 7.15 -33.04
CA LYS A 604 17.44 6.77 -33.47
C LYS A 604 18.28 8.02 -33.68
N PHE A 605 19.45 8.12 -33.05
CA PHE A 605 20.43 9.14 -33.36
C PHE A 605 21.29 8.69 -34.55
N VAL A 606 21.21 9.44 -35.65
CA VAL A 606 21.77 9.04 -36.96
C VAL A 606 22.83 10.02 -37.42
N ASP A 607 23.94 9.46 -37.93
CA ASP A 607 25.05 10.15 -38.59
C ASP A 607 25.67 11.31 -37.79
N GLY A 608 25.50 11.32 -36.47
CA GLY A 608 26.00 12.40 -35.63
C GLY A 608 25.24 13.72 -35.76
N GLU A 609 24.09 13.76 -36.44
CA GLU A 609 23.46 15.02 -36.87
C GLU A 609 21.99 15.17 -36.50
N ARG A 610 21.21 14.11 -36.36
CA ARG A 610 19.75 14.23 -36.20
C ARG A 610 19.11 13.03 -35.51
N PHE A 611 17.89 13.26 -35.06
CA PHE A 611 16.96 12.22 -34.63
C PHE A 611 16.08 11.78 -35.79
N GLU A 612 15.91 10.47 -35.92
CA GLU A 612 14.98 9.82 -36.84
C GLU A 612 14.11 8.84 -36.04
N ASP A 613 12.86 8.68 -36.44
CA ASP A 613 12.00 7.65 -35.83
C ASP A 613 12.52 6.26 -36.19
N TYR A 614 12.49 5.35 -35.22
CA TYR A 614 12.70 3.93 -35.51
C TYR A 614 11.56 3.38 -36.37
N SER A 615 11.82 2.33 -37.17
CA SER A 615 10.75 1.63 -37.88
C SER A 615 9.73 1.04 -36.89
N GLU A 616 8.48 0.87 -37.31
CA GLU A 616 7.44 0.31 -36.43
C GLU A 616 7.82 -1.08 -35.89
N GLU A 617 8.51 -1.91 -36.68
CA GLU A 617 8.97 -3.23 -36.26
C GLU A 617 10.06 -3.13 -35.19
N ARG A 618 10.97 -2.16 -35.30
CA ARG A 618 12.01 -1.93 -34.28
C ARG A 618 11.40 -1.32 -33.02
N MET A 619 10.43 -0.42 -33.16
CA MET A 619 9.70 0.14 -32.03
C MET A 619 8.97 -0.93 -31.21
N LYS A 620 8.41 -1.96 -31.85
CA LYS A 620 7.77 -3.11 -31.17
C LYS A 620 8.74 -4.01 -30.41
N GLN A 621 10.04 -3.92 -30.68
CA GLN A 621 11.07 -4.70 -29.97
C GLN A 621 11.49 -4.05 -28.65
N PHE A 622 11.25 -2.74 -28.48
CA PHE A 622 11.50 -2.09 -27.20
C PHE A 622 10.47 -2.56 -26.18
N THR A 623 10.98 -3.18 -25.12
CA THR A 623 10.19 -3.67 -23.99
C THR A 623 10.06 -2.52 -23.00
N TRP A 624 8.87 -1.94 -22.90
CA TRP A 624 8.61 -0.69 -22.17
C TRP A 624 8.59 -0.80 -20.64
N GLY A 625 9.54 -1.52 -20.05
CA GLY A 625 9.84 -1.52 -18.60
C GLY A 625 8.74 -1.94 -17.64
#